data_AF-A0A0L0DVN9-F1
#
_entry.id   AF-A0A0L0DVN9-F1
#
_cell.length_a   1.000
_cell.length_b   1.000
_cell.length_c   1.000
_cell.angle_alpha   90.00
_cell.angle_beta   90.00
_cell.angle_gamma   90.00
#
_symmetry.space_group_name_H-M   'P 1'
#
loop_
_entity.id
_entity.type
_entity.pdbx_description
1 polymer ?
#
loop_
_entity_poly.entity_id
_entity_poly.type
_entity_poly.pdbx_seq_one_letter_code
_entity_poly.pdbx_strand_id
1 'polypeptide(L)'
;MADATEPELGSDDWVDERHKAVFGHSGGDEAESAFDLLKVFSEIQEVVPGVWLTSLDGAQHRARVAATGASHILSLGLPIQMPPVFAGDDELKLTYKIINIADDARSDLIGVIRPALTYMSEAVSTGSGVIVHCQAGVSRSSSVVIAYLMVDPAHRLSYAAAYETVLAARPIIEPNIGFLAQLAAFARQGARLPPPPDPDPDPDPAASQHPHTHPLIGLGYLLCRYHVLDYALVLKDLPLLSHKLTLAALVAAPAVFFVFALALPLASLAHAERAAFPKPHSDFPRPRFLTAEAQLRRRGSF
;
A
#
# COMPACT_ATOMS: atom_id res chain seq x y z
N MET A 1 -17.94 -43.19 22.14
CA MET A 1 -17.14 -42.75 20.98
C MET A 1 -18.09 -42.04 20.05
N ALA A 2 -18.18 -40.72 20.16
CA ALA A 2 -18.93 -39.88 19.23
C ALA A 2 -17.89 -39.36 18.22
N ASP A 3 -18.12 -39.69 16.96
CA ASP A 3 -17.31 -39.31 15.82
C ASP A 3 -17.55 -37.82 15.55
N ALA A 4 -16.52 -37.01 15.73
CA ALA A 4 -16.53 -35.59 15.43
C ALA A 4 -15.90 -35.41 14.05
N THR A 5 -16.72 -35.45 13.01
CA THR A 5 -16.33 -35.04 11.66
C THR A 5 -15.99 -33.55 11.70
N GLU A 6 -14.72 -33.24 11.45
CA GLU A 6 -14.24 -31.87 11.18
C GLU A 6 -15.00 -31.26 10.00
N PRO A 7 -15.35 -29.96 10.04
CA PRO A 7 -15.94 -29.31 8.88
C PRO A 7 -14.87 -29.15 7.79
N GLU A 8 -15.12 -29.76 6.63
CA GLU A 8 -14.31 -29.60 5.44
C GLU A 8 -14.22 -28.11 5.07
N LEU A 9 -13.00 -27.61 4.93
CA LEU A 9 -12.68 -26.28 4.41
C LEU A 9 -13.16 -26.19 2.95
N GLY A 10 -14.38 -25.67 2.79
CA GLY A 10 -15.02 -25.38 1.51
C GLY A 10 -14.21 -24.38 0.69
N SER A 11 -14.19 -24.68 -0.60
CA SER A 11 -13.56 -24.00 -1.74
C SER A 11 -13.74 -22.48 -1.79
N ASP A 12 -12.93 -21.84 -2.64
CA ASP A 12 -12.81 -20.41 -3.01
C ASP A 12 -14.13 -19.67 -3.40
N ASP A 13 -15.32 -20.22 -3.10
CA ASP A 13 -16.63 -19.70 -3.47
C ASP A 13 -16.94 -18.31 -2.91
N TRP A 14 -16.34 -17.92 -1.77
CA TRP A 14 -16.65 -16.64 -1.16
C TRP A 14 -16.04 -15.44 -1.89
N VAL A 15 -14.92 -15.64 -2.61
CA VAL A 15 -14.34 -14.60 -3.48
C VAL A 15 -15.27 -14.36 -4.68
N ASP A 16 -15.83 -15.44 -5.23
CA ASP A 16 -16.75 -15.39 -6.36
C ASP A 16 -18.10 -14.76 -5.98
N GLU A 17 -18.63 -15.04 -4.78
CA GLU A 17 -19.82 -14.39 -4.27
C GLU A 17 -19.62 -12.89 -4.00
N ARG A 18 -18.46 -12.48 -3.47
CA ARG A 18 -18.09 -11.06 -3.33
C ARG A 18 -17.98 -10.37 -4.70
N HIS A 19 -17.33 -11.01 -5.67
CA HIS A 19 -17.23 -10.49 -7.04
C HIS A 19 -18.63 -10.29 -7.63
N LYS A 20 -19.55 -11.25 -7.47
CA LYS A 20 -20.95 -11.13 -7.93
C LYS A 20 -21.72 -10.05 -7.18
N ALA A 21 -21.48 -9.86 -5.88
CA ALA A 21 -22.14 -8.83 -5.07
C ALA A 21 -21.69 -7.40 -5.44
N VAL A 22 -20.42 -7.23 -5.83
CA VAL A 22 -19.87 -5.93 -6.22
C VAL A 22 -20.09 -5.64 -7.71
N PHE A 23 -20.00 -6.64 -8.58
CA PHE A 23 -19.97 -6.47 -10.04
C PHE A 23 -21.23 -6.98 -10.77
N GLY A 24 -22.21 -7.54 -10.06
CA GLY A 24 -23.44 -8.07 -10.64
C GLY A 24 -23.24 -9.36 -11.45
N HIS A 25 -24.34 -9.96 -11.91
CA HIS A 25 -24.28 -11.12 -12.82
C HIS A 25 -23.70 -10.66 -14.16
N SER A 26 -22.52 -11.17 -14.51
CA SER A 26 -21.84 -10.85 -15.77
C SER A 26 -22.62 -11.37 -16.98
N GLY A 27 -23.54 -10.52 -17.46
CA GLY A 27 -24.22 -10.64 -18.76
C GLY A 27 -24.13 -9.36 -19.59
N GLY A 28 -23.39 -8.35 -19.13
CA GLY A 28 -23.18 -7.07 -19.83
C GLY A 28 -21.85 -7.02 -20.58
N ASP A 29 -21.74 -6.12 -21.56
CA ASP A 29 -20.52 -5.89 -22.35
C ASP A 29 -19.32 -5.64 -21.43
N GLU A 30 -18.19 -6.31 -21.69
CA GLU A 30 -16.95 -6.23 -20.88
C GLU A 30 -16.47 -4.78 -20.64
N ALA A 31 -16.80 -3.86 -21.56
CA ALA A 31 -16.52 -2.44 -21.43
C ALA A 31 -17.34 -1.77 -20.30
N GLU A 32 -18.63 -2.09 -20.17
CA GLU A 32 -19.48 -1.55 -19.10
C GLU A 32 -18.99 -2.03 -17.72
N SER A 33 -18.61 -3.30 -17.59
CA SER A 33 -18.02 -3.83 -16.35
C SER A 33 -16.70 -3.16 -15.98
N ALA A 34 -15.85 -2.82 -16.95
CA ALA A 34 -14.61 -2.07 -16.71
C ALA A 34 -14.88 -0.62 -16.28
N PHE A 35 -15.89 0.04 -16.86
CA PHE A 35 -16.32 1.38 -16.44
C PHE A 35 -16.90 1.38 -15.02
N ASP A 36 -17.69 0.37 -14.66
CA ASP A 36 -18.23 0.22 -13.31
C ASP A 36 -17.12 -0.06 -12.28
N LEU A 37 -16.13 -0.88 -12.64
CA LEU A 37 -14.93 -1.09 -11.82
C LEU A 37 -14.18 0.22 -11.55
N LEU A 38 -13.89 1.00 -12.59
CA LEU A 38 -13.20 2.30 -12.46
C LEU A 38 -14.00 3.27 -11.58
N LYS A 39 -15.33 3.27 -11.72
CA LYS A 39 -16.21 4.07 -10.89
C LYS A 39 -16.07 3.70 -9.42
N VAL A 40 -16.16 2.41 -9.08
CA VAL A 40 -16.01 1.92 -7.69
C VAL A 40 -14.67 2.33 -7.07
N PHE A 41 -13.57 2.25 -7.82
CA PHE A 41 -12.26 2.66 -7.32
C PHE A 41 -12.21 4.17 -7.00
N SER A 42 -12.82 4.99 -7.85
CA SER A 42 -12.79 6.45 -7.74
C SER A 42 -13.68 7.02 -6.62
N GLU A 43 -14.64 6.25 -6.10
CA GLU A 43 -15.58 6.73 -5.08
C GLU A 43 -14.91 6.96 -3.71
N ILE A 44 -15.46 7.91 -2.96
CA ILE A 44 -15.09 8.21 -1.58
C ILE A 44 -16.25 7.77 -0.70
N GLN A 45 -16.03 6.80 0.20
CA GLN A 45 -17.07 6.32 1.11
C GLN A 45 -16.76 6.73 2.54
N GLU A 46 -17.78 7.26 3.21
CA GLU A 46 -17.74 7.51 4.65
C GLU A 46 -17.91 6.18 5.38
N VAL A 47 -16.93 5.83 6.21
CA VAL A 47 -16.93 4.58 6.99
C VAL A 47 -17.65 4.80 8.32
N VAL A 48 -17.29 5.89 8.99
CA VAL A 48 -17.90 6.41 10.21
C VAL A 48 -17.87 7.94 10.13
N PRO A 49 -18.69 8.67 10.90
CA PRO A 49 -18.75 10.13 10.83
C PRO A 49 -17.37 10.78 10.87
N GLY A 50 -17.02 11.52 9.81
CA GLY A 50 -15.73 12.22 9.71
C GLY A 50 -14.54 11.38 9.25
N VAL A 51 -14.73 10.11 8.88
CA VAL A 51 -13.66 9.24 8.35
C VAL A 51 -14.09 8.66 7.00
N TRP A 52 -13.39 9.08 5.95
CA TRP A 52 -13.62 8.62 4.59
C TRP A 52 -12.48 7.72 4.09
N LEU A 53 -12.82 6.74 3.27
CA LEU A 53 -11.87 5.81 2.63
C LEU A 53 -12.01 5.88 1.11
N THR A 54 -10.87 5.97 0.40
CA THR A 54 -10.86 6.02 -1.06
C THR A 54 -9.52 5.55 -1.68
N SER A 55 -9.43 5.58 -3.00
CA SER A 55 -8.22 5.38 -3.81
C SER A 55 -7.47 6.69 -4.07
N LEU A 56 -6.31 6.61 -4.73
CA LEU A 56 -5.61 7.81 -5.18
C LEU A 56 -6.45 8.64 -6.15
N ASP A 57 -7.19 7.99 -7.05
CA ASP A 57 -8.04 8.67 -8.03
C ASP A 57 -9.16 9.47 -7.33
N GLY A 58 -9.83 8.85 -6.35
CA GLY A 58 -10.85 9.55 -5.56
C GLY A 58 -10.29 10.70 -4.74
N ALA A 59 -9.10 10.52 -4.14
CA ALA A 59 -8.40 11.58 -3.40
C ALA A 59 -7.92 12.73 -4.31
N GLN A 60 -7.81 12.51 -5.61
CA GLN A 60 -7.45 13.54 -6.61
C GLN A 60 -8.68 14.14 -7.32
N HIS A 61 -9.89 13.74 -6.95
CA HIS A 61 -11.11 14.27 -7.53
C HIS A 61 -11.66 15.44 -6.70
N ARG A 62 -11.28 16.67 -7.06
CA ARG A 62 -11.55 17.90 -6.28
C ARG A 62 -12.99 18.02 -5.78
N ALA A 63 -13.99 17.84 -6.66
CA ALA A 63 -15.39 17.98 -6.28
C ALA A 63 -15.87 16.94 -5.26
N ARG A 64 -15.32 15.72 -5.28
CA ARG A 64 -15.66 14.65 -4.33
C ARG A 64 -15.00 14.92 -2.99
N VAL A 65 -13.74 15.35 -3.00
CA VAL A 65 -13.03 15.81 -1.80
C VAL A 65 -13.75 16.99 -1.16
N ALA A 66 -14.20 17.97 -1.94
CA ALA A 66 -14.98 19.10 -1.45
C ALA A 66 -16.30 18.66 -0.79
N ALA A 67 -16.97 17.67 -1.37
CA ALA A 67 -18.26 17.18 -0.90
C ALA A 67 -18.20 16.47 0.47
N THR A 68 -17.03 15.97 0.89
CA THR A 68 -16.89 15.37 2.23
C THR A 68 -16.81 16.44 3.33
N GLY A 69 -16.38 17.66 3.00
CA GLY A 69 -16.06 18.68 3.99
C GLY A 69 -14.81 18.38 4.83
N ALA A 70 -14.05 17.33 4.50
CA ALA A 70 -12.85 16.96 5.22
C ALA A 70 -11.74 17.99 5.03
N SER A 71 -10.98 18.29 6.09
CA SER A 71 -9.80 19.18 5.98
C SER A 71 -8.45 18.46 6.08
N HIS A 72 -8.45 17.13 6.27
CA HIS A 72 -7.24 16.31 6.39
C HIS A 72 -7.21 15.20 5.35
N ILE A 73 -6.04 14.95 4.77
CA ILE A 73 -5.79 13.82 3.87
C ILE A 73 -4.61 13.00 4.39
N LEU A 74 -4.86 11.73 4.70
CA LEU A 74 -3.85 10.73 5.07
C LEU A 74 -3.55 9.83 3.86
N SER A 75 -2.35 9.96 3.31
CA SER A 75 -1.87 9.16 2.18
C SER A 75 -0.93 8.05 2.64
N LEU A 76 -1.23 6.80 2.27
CA LEU A 76 -0.39 5.64 2.59
C LEU A 76 0.29 5.08 1.34
N GLY A 77 1.60 5.29 1.25
CA GLY A 77 2.40 4.89 0.09
C GLY A 77 3.66 5.73 -0.05
N LEU A 78 4.37 5.53 -1.16
CA LEU A 78 5.58 6.31 -1.44
C LEU A 78 5.20 7.77 -1.73
N PRO A 79 5.88 8.77 -1.14
CA PRO A 79 5.55 10.19 -1.35
C PRO A 79 5.51 10.60 -2.83
N ILE A 80 6.41 10.05 -3.66
CA ILE A 80 6.44 10.33 -5.10
C ILE A 80 5.17 9.88 -5.84
N GLN A 81 4.44 8.91 -5.28
CA GLN A 81 3.19 8.38 -5.82
C GLN A 81 1.95 9.08 -5.25
N MET A 82 2.12 9.82 -4.14
CA MET A 82 1.03 10.42 -3.36
C MET A 82 1.19 11.95 -3.28
N PRO A 83 1.19 12.67 -4.41
CA PRO A 83 1.36 14.11 -4.39
C PRO A 83 0.15 14.79 -3.71
N PRO A 84 0.36 15.83 -2.88
CA PRO A 84 -0.73 16.60 -2.29
C PRO A 84 -1.33 17.55 -3.33
N VAL A 85 -2.22 17.03 -4.18
CA VAL A 85 -2.68 17.69 -5.41
C VAL A 85 -3.36 19.04 -5.17
N PHE A 86 -4.00 19.24 -4.02
CA PHE A 86 -4.68 20.49 -3.66
C PHE A 86 -3.93 21.28 -2.58
N ALA A 87 -2.63 21.06 -2.41
CA ALA A 87 -1.83 21.90 -1.52
C ALA A 87 -1.88 23.36 -1.99
N GLY A 88 -2.29 24.26 -1.09
CA GLY A 88 -2.48 25.69 -1.41
C GLY A 88 -3.82 26.04 -2.05
N ASP A 89 -4.77 25.11 -2.11
CA ASP A 89 -6.16 25.44 -2.47
C ASP A 89 -6.84 26.18 -1.31
N ASP A 90 -7.05 27.48 -1.49
CA ASP A 90 -7.61 28.39 -0.47
C ASP A 90 -9.06 28.06 -0.08
N GLU A 91 -9.80 27.37 -0.94
CA GLU A 91 -11.18 26.97 -0.67
C GLU A 91 -11.22 25.70 0.18
N LEU A 92 -10.42 24.69 -0.19
CA LEU A 92 -10.43 23.39 0.49
C LEU A 92 -9.64 23.39 1.81
N LYS A 93 -8.58 24.20 1.91
CA LYS A 93 -7.74 24.34 3.12
C LYS A 93 -7.27 23.00 3.69
N LEU A 94 -6.82 22.11 2.80
CA LEU A 94 -6.44 20.74 3.14
C LEU A 94 -5.05 20.69 3.76
N THR A 95 -4.93 19.91 4.84
CA THR A 95 -3.65 19.47 5.38
C THR A 95 -3.38 18.03 4.93
N TYR A 96 -2.10 17.68 4.81
CA TYR A 96 -1.69 16.37 4.31
C TYR A 96 -0.72 15.71 5.27
N LYS A 97 -0.88 14.40 5.44
CA LYS A 97 0.14 13.52 6.03
C LYS A 97 0.38 12.35 5.10
N ILE A 98 1.64 12.14 4.73
CA ILE A 98 2.05 10.98 3.93
C ILE A 98 2.83 10.05 4.84
N ILE A 99 2.40 8.80 4.92
CA ILE A 99 3.13 7.75 5.64
C ILE A 99 3.57 6.68 4.65
N ASN A 100 4.89 6.45 4.63
CA ASN A 100 5.49 5.51 3.71
C ASN A 100 5.23 4.07 4.16
N ILE A 101 4.49 3.31 3.35
CA ILE A 101 4.29 1.88 3.51
C ILE A 101 4.02 1.22 2.15
N ALA A 102 4.72 0.13 1.86
CA ALA A 102 4.49 -0.67 0.67
C ALA A 102 3.30 -1.63 0.89
N ASP A 103 2.64 -2.02 -0.20
CA ASP A 103 1.59 -3.04 -0.16
C ASP A 103 2.18 -4.44 -0.28
N ASP A 104 3.05 -4.78 0.66
CA ASP A 104 3.77 -6.07 0.70
C ASP A 104 3.50 -6.70 2.06
N ALA A 105 3.24 -8.01 2.08
CA ALA A 105 2.93 -8.76 3.30
C ALA A 105 4.05 -8.72 4.37
N ARG A 106 5.28 -8.34 3.98
CA ARG A 106 6.43 -8.16 4.89
C ARG A 106 6.53 -6.74 5.44
N SER A 107 5.73 -5.79 4.96
CA SER A 107 5.76 -4.41 5.44
C SER A 107 5.23 -4.32 6.87
N ASP A 108 5.88 -3.49 7.68
CA ASP A 108 5.49 -3.26 9.08
C ASP A 108 4.31 -2.28 9.15
N LEU A 109 3.09 -2.82 9.22
CA LEU A 109 1.88 -2.04 9.47
C LEU A 109 1.89 -1.50 10.91
N ILE A 110 2.37 -2.29 11.88
CA ILE A 110 2.39 -1.91 13.30
C ILE A 110 3.20 -0.64 13.54
N GLY A 111 4.35 -0.51 12.86
CA GLY A 111 5.20 0.67 12.92
C GLY A 111 4.52 1.96 12.44
N VAL A 112 3.54 1.88 11.54
CA VAL A 112 2.86 3.06 10.98
C VAL A 112 1.53 3.40 11.64
N ILE A 113 0.94 2.50 12.43
CA ILE A 113 -0.41 2.72 12.97
C ILE A 113 -0.44 3.90 13.94
N ARG A 114 0.57 4.08 14.80
CA ARG A 114 0.61 5.23 15.73
C ARG A 114 0.55 6.57 14.98
N PRO A 115 1.52 6.91 14.09
CA PRO A 115 1.50 8.20 13.43
C PRO A 115 0.25 8.41 12.56
N ALA A 116 -0.34 7.34 12.01
CA ALA A 116 -1.58 7.38 11.26
C ALA A 116 -2.78 7.72 12.15
N LEU A 117 -2.99 6.95 13.22
CA LEU A 117 -4.16 7.05 14.10
C LEU A 117 -4.15 8.33 14.90
N THR A 118 -2.97 8.83 15.30
CA THR A 118 -2.84 10.16 15.92
C THR A 118 -3.36 11.25 14.99
N TYR A 119 -2.94 11.23 13.72
CA TYR A 119 -3.39 12.23 12.73
C TYR A 119 -4.90 12.12 12.44
N MET A 120 -5.44 10.90 12.34
CA MET A 120 -6.88 10.68 12.18
C MET A 120 -7.67 11.18 13.39
N SER A 121 -7.19 10.90 14.61
CA SER A 121 -7.86 11.31 15.85
C SER A 121 -7.88 12.83 16.00
N GLU A 122 -6.80 13.51 15.66
CA GLU A 122 -6.72 14.99 15.65
C GLU A 122 -7.73 15.60 14.66
N ALA A 123 -7.82 15.04 13.45
CA ALA A 123 -8.76 15.49 12.43
C ALA A 123 -10.23 15.30 12.85
N VAL A 124 -10.56 14.12 13.38
CA VAL A 124 -11.93 13.80 13.80
C VAL A 124 -12.34 14.60 15.05
N SER A 125 -11.46 14.72 16.05
CA SER A 125 -11.76 15.44 17.30
C SER A 125 -11.98 16.94 17.13
N THR A 126 -11.42 17.54 16.07
CA THR A 126 -11.65 18.95 15.72
C THR A 126 -12.91 19.16 14.86
N GLY A 127 -13.66 18.10 14.58
CA GLY A 127 -14.84 18.16 13.69
C GLY A 127 -14.48 18.37 12.22
N SER A 128 -13.19 18.30 11.88
CA SER A 128 -12.65 18.54 10.54
C SER A 128 -12.70 17.32 9.65
N GLY A 129 -12.61 16.11 10.23
CA GLY A 129 -12.61 14.84 9.52
C GLY A 129 -11.41 14.59 8.61
N VAL A 130 -11.28 13.35 8.13
CA VAL A 130 -10.10 12.86 7.41
C VAL A 130 -10.46 11.93 6.25
N ILE A 131 -9.84 12.15 5.09
CA ILE A 131 -9.85 11.21 3.97
C ILE A 131 -8.58 10.36 4.04
N VAL A 132 -8.75 9.04 4.12
CA VAL A 132 -7.65 8.07 4.13
C VAL A 132 -7.59 7.37 2.78
N HIS A 133 -6.42 7.38 2.13
CA HIS A 133 -6.25 6.71 0.85
C HIS A 133 -4.88 6.04 0.70
N CYS A 134 -4.80 5.10 -0.23
CA CYS A 134 -3.55 4.56 -0.76
C CYS A 134 -3.62 4.61 -2.29
N GLN A 135 -3.02 3.65 -3.00
CA GLN A 135 -3.15 3.59 -4.46
C GLN A 135 -4.58 3.22 -4.89
N ALA A 136 -5.09 2.07 -4.45
CA ALA A 136 -6.39 1.53 -4.87
C ALA A 136 -7.51 1.70 -3.82
N GLY A 137 -7.16 2.07 -2.58
CA GLY A 137 -8.13 2.10 -1.50
C GLY A 137 -8.61 0.71 -1.06
N VAL A 138 -7.78 -0.32 -1.23
CA VAL A 138 -8.13 -1.73 -1.02
C VAL A 138 -7.44 -2.32 0.20
N SER A 139 -6.12 -2.13 0.35
CA SER A 139 -5.30 -2.84 1.36
C SER A 139 -4.68 -1.91 2.41
N ARG A 140 -3.70 -1.07 2.07
CA ARG A 140 -3.03 -0.19 3.06
C ARG A 140 -3.97 0.74 3.84
N SER A 141 -4.81 1.51 3.13
CA SER A 141 -5.70 2.49 3.74
C SER A 141 -6.83 1.85 4.52
N SER A 142 -7.44 0.78 4.00
CA SER A 142 -8.44 0.01 4.73
C SER A 142 -7.85 -0.59 6.00
N SER A 143 -6.62 -1.13 5.96
CA SER A 143 -5.95 -1.67 7.15
C SER A 143 -5.80 -0.64 8.27
N VAL A 144 -5.39 0.59 7.92
CA VAL A 144 -5.26 1.69 8.89
C VAL A 144 -6.62 2.13 9.43
N VAL A 145 -7.66 2.20 8.59
CA VAL A 145 -9.02 2.52 9.05
C VAL A 145 -9.58 1.44 9.97
N ILE A 146 -9.37 0.16 9.66
CA ILE A 146 -9.73 -0.96 10.55
C ILE A 146 -9.02 -0.81 11.89
N ALA A 147 -7.72 -0.51 11.89
CA ALA A 147 -6.96 -0.26 13.11
C ALA A 147 -7.48 0.94 13.92
N TYR A 148 -7.86 2.01 13.23
CA TYR A 148 -8.48 3.18 13.85
C TYR A 148 -9.78 2.83 14.58
N LEU A 149 -10.70 2.10 13.95
CA LEU A 149 -11.98 1.72 14.57
C LEU A 149 -11.82 0.81 15.81
N MET A 150 -10.72 0.07 15.89
CA MET A 150 -10.42 -0.75 17.08
C MET A 150 -9.95 0.09 18.27
N VAL A 151 -9.24 1.21 18.04
CA VAL A 151 -8.69 2.06 19.11
C VAL A 151 -9.57 3.26 19.46
N ASP A 152 -10.37 3.72 18.49
CA ASP A 152 -11.12 4.96 18.60
C ASP A 152 -12.07 4.89 19.80
N PRO A 153 -12.02 5.87 20.73
CA PRO A 153 -12.82 5.83 21.96
C PRO A 153 -14.34 5.82 21.72
N ALA A 154 -14.83 6.37 20.60
CA ALA A 154 -16.25 6.41 20.30
C ALA A 154 -16.80 5.05 19.82
N HIS A 155 -15.95 4.22 19.20
CA HIS A 155 -16.37 2.95 18.62
C HIS A 155 -15.84 1.72 19.39
N ARG A 156 -14.52 1.66 19.63
CA ARG A 156 -13.81 0.51 20.26
C ARG A 156 -14.27 -0.86 19.75
N LEU A 157 -14.32 -1.00 18.43
CA LEU A 157 -14.82 -2.24 17.82
C LEU A 157 -13.84 -3.39 18.01
N SER A 158 -14.38 -4.62 18.05
CA SER A 158 -13.55 -5.81 17.87
C SER A 158 -12.96 -5.82 16.46
N TYR A 159 -11.87 -6.56 16.24
CA TYR A 159 -11.28 -6.71 14.92
C TYR A 159 -12.29 -7.12 13.84
N ALA A 160 -13.14 -8.11 14.15
CA ALA A 160 -14.17 -8.58 13.22
C ALA A 160 -15.20 -7.47 12.92
N ALA A 161 -15.72 -6.79 13.95
CA ALA A 161 -16.68 -5.72 13.75
C ALA A 161 -16.08 -4.51 13.00
N ALA A 162 -14.81 -4.18 13.27
CA ALA A 162 -14.09 -3.14 12.55
C ALA A 162 -13.92 -3.51 11.07
N TYR A 163 -13.48 -4.74 10.78
CA TYR A 163 -13.35 -5.24 9.41
C TYR A 163 -14.68 -5.16 8.65
N GLU A 164 -15.74 -5.71 9.23
CA GLU A 164 -17.08 -5.71 8.62
C GLU A 164 -17.63 -4.28 8.42
N THR A 165 -17.36 -3.37 9.35
CA THR A 165 -17.78 -1.95 9.20
C THR A 165 -17.11 -1.30 7.99
N VAL A 166 -15.80 -1.51 7.81
CA VAL A 166 -15.09 -0.97 6.65
C VAL A 166 -15.52 -1.68 5.36
N LEU A 167 -15.77 -3.00 5.41
CA LEU A 167 -16.23 -3.78 4.27
C LEU A 167 -17.62 -3.33 3.80
N ALA A 168 -18.54 -3.11 4.72
CA ALA A 168 -19.88 -2.63 4.41
C ALA A 168 -19.86 -1.25 3.74
N ALA A 169 -18.97 -0.36 4.19
CA ALA A 169 -18.80 0.97 3.59
C ALA A 169 -18.08 0.92 2.22
N ARG A 170 -17.07 0.05 2.07
CA ARG A 170 -16.29 -0.11 0.83
C ARG A 170 -16.10 -1.60 0.52
N PRO A 171 -17.00 -2.21 -0.29
CA PRO A 171 -17.02 -3.66 -0.53
C PRO A 171 -15.80 -4.27 -1.23
N ILE A 172 -14.90 -3.44 -1.75
CA ILE A 172 -13.67 -3.87 -2.43
C ILE A 172 -12.47 -3.99 -1.50
N ILE A 173 -12.61 -3.76 -0.19
CA ILE A 173 -11.45 -3.87 0.69
C ILE A 173 -10.94 -5.30 0.74
N GLU A 174 -9.61 -5.41 0.69
CA GLU A 174 -8.90 -6.67 0.78
C GLU A 174 -7.48 -6.36 1.27
N PRO A 175 -7.30 -6.12 2.59
CA PRO A 175 -5.97 -6.07 3.18
C PRO A 175 -5.14 -7.29 2.80
N ASN A 176 -3.87 -7.07 2.47
CA ASN A 176 -2.98 -8.21 2.22
C ASN A 176 -2.84 -9.09 3.48
N ILE A 177 -2.48 -10.36 3.28
CA ILE A 177 -2.44 -11.35 4.37
C ILE A 177 -1.49 -10.99 5.53
N GLY A 178 -0.40 -10.27 5.23
CA GLY A 178 0.52 -9.78 6.25
C GLY A 178 -0.11 -8.71 7.14
N PHE A 179 -0.89 -7.80 6.54
CA PHE A 179 -1.65 -6.79 7.28
C PHE A 179 -2.79 -7.40 8.09
N LEU A 180 -3.54 -8.38 7.54
CA LEU A 180 -4.56 -9.10 8.30
C LEU A 180 -3.96 -9.77 9.55
N ALA A 181 -2.81 -10.45 9.40
CA ALA A 181 -2.11 -11.08 10.52
C ALA A 181 -1.66 -10.06 11.58
N GLN A 182 -1.12 -8.92 11.15
CA GLN A 182 -0.71 -7.84 12.04
C GLN A 182 -1.89 -7.18 12.76
N LEU A 183 -3.01 -6.93 12.08
CA LEU A 183 -4.23 -6.40 12.69
C LEU A 183 -4.82 -7.35 13.74
N ALA A 184 -4.86 -8.65 13.43
CA ALA A 184 -5.30 -9.66 14.38
C ALA A 184 -4.37 -9.75 15.61
N ALA A 185 -3.05 -9.63 15.41
CA ALA A 185 -2.10 -9.55 16.52
C ALA A 185 -2.29 -8.29 17.37
N PHE A 186 -2.46 -7.13 16.74
CA PHE A 186 -2.74 -5.86 17.39
C PHE A 186 -4.02 -5.90 18.23
N ALA A 187 -5.10 -6.50 17.69
CA ALA A 187 -6.35 -6.69 18.41
C ALA A 187 -6.20 -7.59 19.64
N ARG A 188 -5.46 -8.71 19.52
CA ARG A 188 -5.16 -9.60 20.66
C ARG A 188 -4.35 -8.94 21.77
N GLN A 189 -3.54 -7.94 21.43
CA GLN A 189 -2.80 -7.11 22.39
C GLN A 189 -3.67 -5.99 23.00
N GLY A 190 -4.98 -6.00 22.74
CA GLY A 190 -5.95 -5.04 23.27
C GLY A 190 -6.02 -3.73 22.50
N ALA A 191 -5.58 -3.72 21.23
CA ALA A 191 -5.59 -2.55 20.35
C ALA A 191 -4.93 -1.32 21.02
N ARG A 192 -3.81 -1.54 21.70
CA ARG A 192 -3.08 -0.47 22.38
C ARG A 192 -2.05 0.09 21.42
N LEU A 193 -2.09 1.40 21.18
CA LEU A 193 -1.08 2.07 20.36
C LEU A 193 0.33 1.73 20.91
N PRO A 194 1.24 1.15 20.10
CA PRO A 194 2.62 0.86 20.52
C PRO A 194 3.26 2.17 20.97
N PRO A 195 4.13 2.27 21.99
CA PRO A 195 4.66 3.57 22.47
C PRO A 195 5.24 4.43 21.32
N PRO A 196 5.31 5.77 21.48
CA PRO A 196 6.01 6.60 20.50
C PRO A 196 7.40 6.01 20.26
N PRO A 197 7.89 5.97 19.01
CA PRO A 197 9.30 5.67 18.80
C PRO A 197 10.13 6.64 19.63
N ASP A 198 11.22 6.15 20.23
CA ASP A 198 12.18 7.03 20.88
C ASP A 198 12.62 8.09 19.85
N PRO A 199 12.85 9.35 20.27
CA PRO A 199 13.43 10.34 19.37
C PRO A 199 14.71 9.74 18.80
N ASP A 200 14.77 9.62 17.47
CA ASP A 200 15.99 9.17 16.80
C ASP A 200 17.18 9.95 17.40
N PRO A 201 18.29 9.28 17.76
CA PRO A 201 19.53 10.03 17.98
C PRO A 201 19.75 10.88 16.73
N ASP A 202 19.97 12.18 16.93
CA ASP A 202 20.07 13.19 15.86
C ASP A 202 20.64 12.58 14.57
N PRO A 203 19.97 12.75 13.41
CA PRO A 203 20.41 12.14 12.18
C PRO A 203 21.87 12.51 11.94
N ASP A 204 22.74 11.49 11.86
CA ASP A 204 24.14 11.68 11.56
C ASP A 204 24.22 12.54 10.28
N PRO A 205 24.80 13.76 10.34
CA PRO A 205 24.88 14.63 9.18
C PRO A 205 25.60 13.97 7.99
N ALA A 206 26.36 12.89 8.21
CA ALA A 206 27.00 12.09 7.15
C ALA A 206 26.03 11.16 6.37
N ALA A 207 24.90 10.73 6.96
CA ALA A 207 23.94 9.85 6.28
C ALA A 207 23.04 10.58 5.26
N SER A 208 23.01 11.92 5.33
CA SER A 208 22.28 12.80 4.40
C SER A 208 22.98 12.99 3.04
N GLN A 209 24.16 12.38 2.84
CA GLN A 209 24.98 12.57 1.64
C GLN A 209 24.86 11.46 0.58
N HIS A 210 23.87 10.56 0.67
CA HIS A 210 23.64 9.61 -0.42
C HIS A 210 22.90 10.27 -1.59
N PRO A 211 23.40 10.11 -2.83
CA PRO A 211 23.07 10.99 -3.94
C PRO A 211 21.61 10.81 -4.39
N HIS A 212 21.03 11.95 -4.76
CA HIS A 212 19.79 12.10 -5.50
C HIS A 212 19.52 10.93 -6.44
N THR A 213 18.32 10.36 -6.32
CA THR A 213 17.72 9.43 -7.27
C THR A 213 17.90 9.98 -8.69
N HIS A 214 18.55 9.16 -9.53
CA HIS A 214 18.94 9.52 -10.90
C HIS A 214 17.71 9.99 -11.70
N PRO A 215 17.78 11.11 -12.45
CA PRO A 215 16.65 11.67 -13.21
C PRO A 215 16.03 10.72 -14.26
N LEU A 216 16.69 9.60 -14.55
CA LEU A 216 16.21 8.57 -15.48
C LEU A 216 15.12 7.66 -14.87
N ILE A 217 15.09 7.50 -13.54
CA ILE A 217 14.03 6.74 -12.86
C ILE A 217 12.72 7.53 -12.85
N GLY A 218 12.80 8.86 -12.68
CA GLY A 218 11.67 9.78 -12.82
C GLY A 218 11.12 9.86 -14.24
N LEU A 219 12.00 9.83 -15.25
CA LEU A 219 11.60 9.83 -16.66
C LEU A 219 10.93 8.52 -17.09
N GLY A 220 11.44 7.36 -16.62
CA GLY A 220 10.81 6.06 -16.87
C GLY A 220 9.39 5.96 -16.29
N TYR A 221 9.16 6.54 -15.11
CA TYR A 221 7.84 6.56 -14.48
C TYR A 221 6.87 7.56 -15.14
N LEU A 222 7.36 8.72 -15.58
CA LEU A 222 6.57 9.69 -16.33
C LEU A 222 6.14 9.11 -17.70
N LEU A 223 7.02 8.36 -18.37
CA LEU A 223 6.69 7.67 -19.62
C LEU A 223 5.66 6.54 -19.42
N CYS A 224 5.73 5.79 -18.33
CA CYS A 224 4.68 4.83 -17.94
C CYS A 224 3.33 5.52 -17.64
N ARG A 225 3.36 6.72 -17.04
CA ARG A 225 2.16 7.51 -16.71
C ARG A 225 1.49 8.14 -17.93
N TYR A 226 2.26 8.62 -18.92
CA TYR A 226 1.70 9.21 -20.14
C TYR A 226 1.27 8.16 -21.18
N HIS A 227 1.94 7.01 -21.29
CA HIS A 227 1.53 5.99 -22.28
C HIS A 227 0.20 5.30 -21.97
N VAL A 228 -0.22 5.16 -20.70
CA VAL A 228 -1.52 4.54 -20.38
C VAL A 228 -2.70 5.51 -20.64
N LEU A 229 -2.50 6.82 -20.45
CA LEU A 229 -3.54 7.82 -20.63
C LEU A 229 -3.67 8.30 -22.09
N ASP A 230 -2.56 8.36 -22.85
CA ASP A 230 -2.63 8.72 -24.28
C ASP A 230 -3.13 7.56 -25.16
N TYR A 231 -2.88 6.28 -24.83
CA TYR A 231 -3.38 5.17 -25.63
C TYR A 231 -4.92 5.08 -25.64
N ALA A 232 -5.57 5.38 -24.51
CA ALA A 232 -7.04 5.38 -24.42
C ALA A 232 -7.69 6.52 -25.23
N LEU A 233 -6.97 7.62 -25.45
CA LEU A 233 -7.43 8.76 -26.25
C LEU A 233 -7.09 8.60 -27.74
N VAL A 234 -5.91 8.08 -28.08
CA VAL A 234 -5.49 7.81 -29.48
C VAL A 234 -6.32 6.68 -30.11
N LEU A 235 -6.77 5.70 -29.33
CA LEU A 235 -7.58 4.58 -29.85
C LEU A 235 -9.04 4.95 -30.18
N LYS A 236 -9.53 6.14 -29.78
CA LYS A 236 -10.87 6.61 -30.17
C LYS A 236 -10.96 7.02 -31.64
N ASP A 237 -9.82 7.33 -32.28
CA ASP A 237 -9.78 7.92 -33.62
C ASP A 237 -9.15 7.01 -34.70
N LEU A 238 -8.83 5.75 -34.39
CA LEU A 238 -8.26 4.82 -35.39
C LEU A 238 -9.36 4.00 -36.09
N PRO A 239 -9.54 4.13 -37.42
CA PRO A 239 -10.49 3.32 -38.16
C PRO A 239 -9.92 1.90 -38.39
N LEU A 240 -10.61 0.90 -37.82
CA LEU A 240 -10.70 -0.50 -38.24
C LEU A 240 -9.43 -1.15 -38.83
N LEU A 241 -8.67 -1.87 -37.99
CA LEU A 241 -7.98 -3.09 -38.44
C LEU A 241 -7.94 -4.16 -37.34
N SER A 242 -8.97 -5.01 -37.35
CA SER A 242 -9.13 -6.28 -36.61
C SER A 242 -8.89 -6.26 -35.09
N HIS A 243 -9.99 -6.30 -34.34
CA HIS A 243 -10.08 -6.41 -32.87
C HIS A 243 -9.15 -7.46 -32.21
N LYS A 244 -8.71 -8.49 -32.94
CA LYS A 244 -7.88 -9.58 -32.40
C LYS A 244 -6.39 -9.22 -32.24
N LEU A 245 -5.87 -8.31 -33.06
CA LEU A 245 -4.47 -7.86 -32.96
C LEU A 245 -4.29 -6.77 -31.90
N THR A 246 -5.29 -5.90 -31.73
CA THR A 246 -5.29 -4.85 -30.70
C THR A 246 -5.39 -5.41 -29.28
N LEU A 247 -6.22 -6.44 -29.06
CA LEU A 247 -6.28 -7.14 -27.77
C LEU A 247 -5.00 -7.95 -27.48
N ALA A 248 -4.41 -8.60 -28.49
CA ALA A 248 -3.16 -9.33 -28.30
C ALA A 248 -1.99 -8.39 -27.91
N ALA A 249 -1.95 -7.17 -28.46
CA ALA A 249 -1.00 -6.13 -28.04
C ALA A 249 -1.29 -5.60 -26.62
N LEU A 250 -2.56 -5.47 -26.24
CA LEU A 250 -2.99 -5.04 -24.90
C LEU A 250 -2.62 -6.04 -23.80
N VAL A 251 -2.70 -7.34 -24.10
CA VAL A 251 -2.33 -8.44 -23.17
C VAL A 251 -0.82 -8.71 -23.16
N ALA A 252 -0.12 -8.48 -24.28
CA ALA A 252 1.33 -8.69 -24.36
C ALA A 252 2.17 -7.54 -23.80
N ALA A 253 1.67 -6.29 -23.83
CA ALA A 253 2.42 -5.12 -23.38
C ALA A 253 2.84 -5.13 -21.89
N PRO A 254 1.99 -5.58 -20.93
CA PRO A 254 2.42 -5.71 -19.54
C PRO A 254 3.50 -6.78 -19.34
N ALA A 255 3.43 -7.87 -20.11
CA ALA A 255 4.36 -9.00 -20.01
C ALA A 255 5.76 -8.67 -20.58
N VAL A 256 5.83 -7.92 -21.68
CA VAL A 256 7.11 -7.51 -22.29
C VAL A 256 7.82 -6.42 -21.46
N PHE A 257 7.06 -5.55 -20.78
CA PHE A 257 7.64 -4.54 -19.89
C PHE A 257 8.07 -5.09 -18.52
N PHE A 258 7.41 -6.13 -18.00
CA PHE A 258 7.85 -6.81 -16.78
C PHE A 258 9.23 -7.49 -16.95
N VAL A 259 9.51 -8.01 -18.15
CA VAL A 259 10.82 -8.60 -18.49
C VAL A 259 11.91 -7.52 -18.63
N PHE A 260 11.62 -6.34 -19.15
CA PHE A 260 12.59 -5.24 -19.26
C PHE A 260 12.83 -4.50 -17.93
N ALA A 261 11.81 -4.37 -17.07
CA ALA A 261 11.93 -3.74 -15.75
C ALA A 261 12.75 -4.58 -14.74
N LEU A 262 12.80 -5.91 -14.91
CA LEU A 262 13.65 -6.81 -14.12
C LEU A 262 15.07 -6.99 -14.69
N ALA A 263 15.30 -6.63 -15.96
CA ALA A 263 16.61 -6.78 -16.60
C ALA A 263 17.56 -5.58 -16.38
N LEU A 264 17.04 -4.35 -16.24
CA LEU A 264 17.86 -3.16 -15.99
C LEU A 264 18.50 -3.07 -14.57
N PRO A 265 17.92 -3.61 -13.49
CA PRO A 265 18.58 -3.59 -12.18
C PRO A 265 19.81 -4.51 -12.11
N LEU A 266 19.86 -5.58 -12.89
CA LEU A 266 20.94 -6.58 -12.84
C LEU A 266 22.23 -6.08 -13.51
N ALA A 267 22.14 -5.28 -14.57
CA ALA A 267 23.31 -4.69 -15.20
C ALA A 267 23.96 -3.57 -14.35
N SER A 268 23.15 -2.87 -13.56
CA SER A 268 23.62 -1.77 -12.70
C SER A 268 24.20 -2.26 -11.37
N LEU A 269 23.71 -3.38 -10.81
CA LEU A 269 24.33 -4.03 -9.65
C LEU A 269 25.71 -4.62 -9.98
N ALA A 270 25.87 -5.21 -11.17
CA ALA A 270 27.15 -5.79 -11.60
C ALA A 270 28.27 -4.74 -11.81
N HIS A 271 27.91 -3.47 -12.05
CA HIS A 271 28.87 -2.37 -12.13
C HIS A 271 29.20 -1.77 -10.75
N ALA A 272 28.24 -1.77 -9.82
CA ALA A 272 28.41 -1.25 -8.47
C ALA A 272 29.31 -2.16 -7.59
N GLU A 273 29.21 -3.48 -7.72
CA GLU A 273 30.09 -4.40 -6.98
C GLU A 273 31.57 -4.30 -7.38
N ARG A 274 31.89 -3.90 -8.62
CA ARG A 274 33.28 -3.69 -9.07
C ARG A 274 33.91 -2.39 -8.56
N ALA A 275 33.11 -1.41 -8.16
CA ALA A 275 33.59 -0.11 -7.69
C ALA A 275 33.80 -0.06 -6.15
N ALA A 276 33.25 -1.03 -5.40
CA ALA A 276 33.26 -1.01 -3.94
C ALA A 276 34.45 -1.73 -3.27
N PHE A 277 35.37 -2.35 -4.03
CA PHE A 277 36.57 -3.01 -3.49
C PHE A 277 37.85 -2.29 -3.91
N PRO A 278 38.46 -1.45 -3.03
CA PRO A 278 39.84 -1.05 -3.23
C PRO A 278 40.77 -2.25 -3.03
N LYS A 279 41.84 -2.32 -3.84
CA LYS A 279 42.91 -3.34 -3.74
C LYS A 279 43.47 -3.37 -2.32
N PRO A 280 43.82 -4.56 -1.78
CA PRO A 280 44.31 -4.67 -0.41
C PRO A 280 45.70 -4.05 -0.28
N HIS A 281 45.83 -3.00 0.54
CA HIS A 281 47.11 -2.58 1.06
C HIS A 281 47.54 -3.55 2.17
N SER A 282 48.75 -4.09 2.01
CA SER A 282 49.48 -4.84 3.03
C SER A 282 49.81 -3.90 4.19
N ASP A 283 49.22 -4.14 5.36
CA ASP A 283 49.84 -3.98 6.69
C ASP A 283 48.75 -3.81 7.76
N PHE A 284 48.21 -4.93 8.27
CA PHE A 284 47.69 -5.04 9.63
C PHE A 284 47.72 -6.53 10.05
N PRO A 285 48.02 -6.86 11.31
CA PRO A 285 48.28 -8.23 11.75
C PRO A 285 46.97 -9.02 11.84
N ARG A 286 47.01 -10.26 11.34
CA ARG A 286 45.85 -11.16 11.31
C ARG A 286 45.38 -11.53 12.73
N PRO A 287 44.09 -11.43 13.07
CA PRO A 287 43.57 -12.07 14.27
C PRO A 287 43.63 -13.60 14.10
N ARG A 288 44.20 -14.29 15.09
CA ARG A 288 44.16 -15.75 15.20
C ARG A 288 42.72 -16.18 15.49
N PHE A 289 42.01 -16.69 14.49
CA PHE A 289 40.76 -17.41 14.72
C PHE A 289 41.09 -18.85 15.15
N LEU A 290 40.70 -19.19 16.38
CA LEU A 290 40.55 -20.56 16.84
C LEU A 290 39.53 -21.27 15.95
N THR A 291 39.90 -22.42 15.40
CA THR A 291 39.01 -23.27 14.59
C THR A 291 37.87 -23.84 15.44
N ALA A 292 36.73 -24.10 14.78
CA ALA A 292 35.49 -24.62 15.37
C ALA A 292 35.63 -25.95 16.14
N GLU A 293 36.73 -26.68 15.97
CA GLU A 293 37.06 -27.87 16.78
C GLU A 293 37.40 -27.53 18.25
N ALA A 294 37.79 -26.29 18.55
CA ALA A 294 38.13 -25.86 19.91
C ALA A 294 36.89 -25.45 20.75
N GLN A 295 35.75 -25.15 20.12
CA GLN A 295 34.52 -24.80 20.85
C GLN A 295 33.65 -26.02 21.19
N LEU A 296 33.77 -27.14 20.48
CA LEU A 296 33.02 -28.37 20.76
C LEU A 296 33.55 -29.22 21.92
N ARG A 297 34.72 -28.91 22.50
CA ARG A 297 35.25 -29.59 23.71
C ARG A 297 34.86 -28.95 25.05
N ARG A 298 34.04 -27.88 25.07
CA ARG A 298 33.66 -27.16 26.31
C ARG A 298 32.19 -27.28 26.74
N ARG A 299 31.38 -28.16 26.14
CA ARG A 299 29.99 -28.43 26.57
C ARG A 299 29.67 -29.92 26.75
N GLY A 300 30.64 -30.69 27.20
CA GLY A 300 30.46 -32.09 27.58
C GLY A 300 31.08 -32.36 28.95
N SER A 301 30.47 -31.84 30.02
CA SER A 301 30.66 -32.31 31.39
C SER A 301 29.44 -31.91 32.23
N PHE A 302 28.80 -32.94 32.79
CA PHE A 302 27.51 -33.03 33.50
C PHE A 302 26.28 -33.32 32.64
#